data_AF-A0A2J7TI41-F1
#
_entry.id   AF-A0A2J7TI41-F1
#
_cell.length_a   1.000
_cell.length_b   1.000
_cell.length_c   1.000
_cell.angle_alpha   90.00
_cell.angle_beta   90.00
_cell.angle_gamma   90.00
#
_symmetry.space_group_name_H-M   'P 1'
#
loop_
_entity.id
_entity.type
_entity.pdbx_description
1 polymer ?
#
loop_
_entity_poly.entity_id
_entity_poly.type
_entity_poly.pdbx_seq_one_letter_code
_entity_poly.pdbx_strand_id
1 'polypeptide(L)'
;MSDQPAIMEKAKKIPNPIDRHVGSRVRMRRVILGMSQEKLGEALGLTFQQVQKYEKGANRIGASRLQQISRTLDVPPAFFFEGAPSFESAPGGATPALGVAEEANSSYVADFLSTAEGLHLNMAFARIHDPKVRKRIIDLISVLAGDDAISEAPHPDKGEVSLEN
;
A
#
# COMPACT_ATOMS: atom_id res chain seq x y z
N MET A 1 36.38 27.51 30.97
CA MET A 1 35.23 26.63 31.23
C MET A 1 34.03 27.26 30.53
N SER A 2 33.76 26.83 29.31
CA SER A 2 32.63 27.33 28.52
C SER A 2 31.80 26.11 28.16
N ASP A 3 30.78 25.85 28.98
CA ASP A 3 29.80 24.80 28.76
C ASP A 3 28.93 25.19 27.55
N GLN A 4 28.96 24.38 26.48
CA GLN A 4 27.98 24.45 25.41
C GLN A 4 26.93 23.36 25.63
N PRO A 5 25.62 23.69 25.69
CA PRO A 5 24.59 22.68 25.80
C PRO A 5 24.46 21.94 24.47
N ALA A 6 24.76 20.65 24.46
CA ALA A 6 24.48 19.77 23.34
C ALA A 6 22.96 19.63 23.15
N ILE A 7 22.41 20.32 22.16
CA ILE A 7 21.07 20.06 21.64
C ILE A 7 21.15 18.72 20.90
N MET A 8 20.94 17.62 21.61
CA MET A 8 20.74 16.32 21.00
C MET A 8 19.41 16.34 20.23
N GLU A 9 19.50 16.67 18.95
CA GLU A 9 18.43 16.50 17.97
C GLU A 9 17.92 15.05 18.04
N LYS A 10 16.68 14.89 18.51
CA LYS A 10 16.04 13.57 18.63
C LYS A 10 15.95 12.94 17.24
N ALA A 11 16.86 12.01 16.96
CA ALA A 11 16.83 11.19 15.76
C ALA A 11 15.43 10.59 15.58
N LYS A 12 14.77 10.97 14.49
CA LYS A 12 13.42 10.54 14.12
C LYS A 12 13.48 9.04 13.85
N LYS A 13 13.16 8.20 14.84
CA LYS A 13 13.15 6.74 14.71
C LYS A 13 12.27 6.34 13.53
N ILE A 14 12.89 5.82 12.48
CA ILE A 14 12.20 5.28 11.32
C ILE A 14 11.38 4.07 11.81
N PRO A 15 10.06 4.04 11.60
CA PRO A 15 9.22 2.90 11.96
C PRO A 15 9.74 1.60 11.32
N ASN A 16 9.66 0.49 12.05
CA ASN A 16 9.98 -0.81 11.48
C ASN A 16 9.06 -1.09 10.27
N PRO A 17 9.57 -1.62 9.14
CA PRO A 17 8.76 -1.99 7.98
C PRO A 17 7.53 -2.84 8.31
N ILE A 18 7.66 -3.78 9.27
CA ILE A 18 6.56 -4.63 9.74
C ILE A 18 5.49 -3.81 10.46
N ASP A 19 5.87 -2.86 11.31
CA ASP A 19 4.91 -2.02 12.04
C ASP A 19 4.15 -1.10 11.08
N ARG A 20 4.81 -0.58 10.03
CA ARG A 20 4.17 0.18 8.94
C ARG A 20 3.18 -0.70 8.16
N HIS A 21 3.58 -1.92 7.80
CA HIS A 21 2.72 -2.87 7.08
C HIS A 21 1.46 -3.20 7.86
N VAL A 22 1.62 -3.63 9.12
CA VAL A 22 0.52 -3.94 10.03
C VAL A 22 -0.41 -2.74 10.17
N GLY A 23 0.14 -1.53 10.39
CA GLY A 23 -0.64 -0.29 10.46
C GLY A 23 -1.46 -0.01 9.20
N SER A 24 -0.86 -0.21 8.02
CA SER A 24 -1.55 -0.06 6.74
C SER A 24 -2.71 -1.05 6.60
N ARG A 25 -2.51 -2.32 6.98
CA ARG A 25 -3.58 -3.35 6.95
C ARG A 25 -4.74 -3.01 7.89
N VAL A 26 -4.45 -2.45 9.06
CA VAL A 26 -5.47 -1.94 9.99
C VAL A 26 -6.29 -0.81 9.33
N ARG A 27 -5.61 0.18 8.74
CA ARG A 27 -6.26 1.29 8.03
C ARG A 27 -7.14 0.79 6.90
N MET A 28 -6.59 -0.07 6.04
CA MET A 28 -7.27 -0.67 4.89
C MET A 28 -8.57 -1.33 5.34
N ARG A 29 -8.51 -2.26 6.30
CA ARG A 29 -9.70 -2.97 6.77
C ARG A 29 -10.73 -2.04 7.43
N ARG A 30 -10.28 -1.06 8.22
CA ARG A 30 -11.16 -0.05 8.82
C ARG A 30 -11.94 0.73 7.76
N VAL A 31 -11.25 1.18 6.71
CA VAL A 31 -11.85 1.94 5.60
C VAL A 31 -12.86 1.09 4.84
N ILE A 32 -12.56 -0.19 4.58
CA ILE A 32 -13.48 -1.14 3.94
C ILE A 32 -14.79 -1.28 4.73
N LEU A 33 -14.71 -1.26 6.05
CA LEU A 33 -15.86 -1.32 6.94
C LEU A 33 -16.57 0.04 7.12
N GLY A 34 -16.12 1.10 6.43
CA GLY A 34 -16.68 2.45 6.57
C GLY A 34 -16.52 3.04 7.97
N MET A 35 -15.52 2.58 8.73
CA MET A 35 -15.31 2.98 10.13
C MET A 35 -14.35 4.18 10.20
N SER A 36 -14.64 5.19 11.03
CA SER A 36 -13.72 6.32 11.27
C SER A 36 -12.62 5.95 12.28
N GLN A 37 -11.57 6.78 12.37
CA GLN A 37 -10.52 6.58 13.37
C GLN A 37 -11.04 6.79 14.80
N GLU A 38 -11.99 7.71 15.01
CA GLU A 38 -12.66 7.89 16.31
C GLU A 38 -13.43 6.64 16.69
N LYS A 39 -14.22 6.09 15.76
CA LYS A 39 -15.02 4.88 16.01
C LYS A 39 -14.16 3.65 16.34
N LEU A 40 -13.03 3.49 15.65
CA LEU A 40 -12.07 2.44 16.00
C LEU A 40 -11.40 2.72 17.35
N GLY A 41 -11.10 3.98 17.65
CA GLY A 41 -10.55 4.41 18.94
C GLY A 41 -11.48 4.07 20.10
N GLU A 42 -12.76 4.44 19.99
CA GLU A 42 -13.80 4.15 20.98
C GLU A 42 -13.91 2.65 21.25
N ALA A 43 -13.97 1.82 20.19
CA ALA A 43 -14.03 0.36 20.32
C ALA A 43 -12.82 -0.25 21.04
N LEU A 44 -11.66 0.43 20.97
CA LEU A 44 -10.41 -0.03 21.59
C LEU A 44 -10.11 0.67 22.94
N GLY A 45 -10.93 1.65 23.35
CA GLY A 45 -10.64 2.52 24.50
C GLY A 45 -9.38 3.38 24.29
N LEU A 46 -9.18 3.89 23.07
CA LEU A 46 -8.03 4.69 22.63
C LEU A 46 -8.46 6.01 22.02
N THR A 47 -7.56 7.00 22.02
CA THR A 47 -7.79 8.27 21.31
C THR A 47 -7.61 8.10 19.81
N PHE A 48 -8.27 8.97 19.01
CA PHE A 48 -8.10 8.98 17.55
C PHE A 48 -6.62 9.13 17.15
N GLN A 49 -5.86 9.94 17.89
CA GLN A 49 -4.43 10.16 17.65
C GLN A 49 -3.63 8.88 17.84
N GLN A 50 -4.00 8.04 18.80
CA GLN A 50 -3.32 6.77 19.04
C GLN A 50 -3.60 5.78 17.91
N VAL A 51 -4.86 5.72 17.44
CA VAL A 51 -5.23 4.94 16.25
C VAL A 51 -4.44 5.43 15.03
N GLN A 52 -4.33 6.74 14.84
CA GLN A 52 -3.53 7.31 13.75
C GLN A 52 -2.06 6.91 13.83
N LYS A 53 -1.46 6.86 15.03
CA LYS A 53 -0.08 6.40 15.23
C LYS A 53 0.08 4.90 14.93
N TYR A 54 -0.92 4.08 15.25
CA TYR A 54 -0.94 2.66 14.87
C TYR A 54 -1.04 2.49 13.37
N GLU A 55 -1.97 3.19 12.71
CA GLU A 55 -2.15 3.10 11.25
C GLU A 55 -0.91 3.56 10.46
N LYS A 56 -0.14 4.49 11.02
CA LYS A 56 1.14 4.96 10.44
C LYS A 56 2.34 4.08 10.80
N GLY A 57 2.17 3.08 11.67
CA GLY A 57 3.26 2.27 12.22
C GLY A 57 4.21 3.03 13.16
N ALA A 58 3.92 4.30 13.49
CA ALA A 58 4.73 5.12 14.38
C ALA A 58 4.74 4.57 15.82
N ASN A 59 3.63 3.94 16.22
CA ASN A 59 3.53 3.16 17.45
C ASN A 59 3.36 1.69 17.10
N ARG A 60 4.16 0.83 17.76
CA ARG A 60 4.05 -0.62 17.61
C ARG A 60 2.75 -1.12 18.23
N ILE A 61 2.11 -2.07 17.55
CA ILE A 61 0.90 -2.72 18.06
C ILE A 61 1.32 -4.03 18.73
N GLY A 62 1.21 -4.08 20.06
CA GLY A 62 1.48 -5.32 20.80
C GLY A 62 0.43 -6.41 20.54
N ALA A 63 0.80 -7.67 20.76
CA ALA A 63 -0.04 -8.83 20.45
C ALA A 63 -1.47 -8.76 21.05
N SER A 64 -1.59 -8.37 22.32
CA SER A 64 -2.90 -8.20 22.97
C SER A 64 -3.77 -7.14 22.27
N ARG A 65 -3.15 -6.04 21.83
CA ARG A 65 -3.86 -4.98 21.11
C ARG A 65 -4.22 -5.41 19.70
N LEU A 66 -3.32 -6.10 19.00
CA LEU A 66 -3.59 -6.66 17.68
C LEU A 66 -4.77 -7.63 17.72
N GLN A 67 -4.89 -8.43 18.79
CA GLN A 67 -6.02 -9.34 19.01
C GLN A 67 -7.35 -8.61 19.25
N GLN A 68 -7.34 -7.42 19.86
CA GLN A 68 -8.55 -6.60 20.00
C GLN A 68 -8.93 -5.95 18.67
N ILE A 69 -7.95 -5.48 17.92
CA ILE A 69 -8.15 -4.91 16.59
C ILE A 69 -8.71 -5.97 15.64
N SER A 70 -8.18 -7.19 15.67
CA SER A 70 -8.66 -8.31 14.84
C SER A 70 -10.14 -8.61 15.07
N ARG A 71 -10.56 -8.65 16.34
CA ARG A 71 -11.98 -8.82 16.73
C ARG A 71 -12.85 -7.64 16.29
N THR A 72 -12.37 -6.41 16.46
CA THR A 72 -13.12 -5.20 16.12
C THR A 72 -13.32 -5.06 14.60
N LEU A 73 -12.33 -5.49 13.83
CA LEU A 73 -12.32 -5.40 12.37
C LEU A 73 -12.78 -6.70 11.68
N ASP A 74 -13.23 -7.68 12.47
CA ASP A 74 -13.73 -8.99 12.02
C ASP A 74 -12.81 -9.67 11.01
N VAL A 75 -11.55 -9.87 11.41
CA VAL A 75 -10.50 -10.56 10.64
C VAL A 75 -9.59 -11.37 11.56
N PRO A 76 -8.99 -12.48 11.11
CA PRO A 76 -7.99 -13.20 11.90
C PRO A 76 -6.71 -12.37 12.07
N PRO A 77 -5.93 -12.52 13.17
CA PRO A 77 -4.68 -11.76 13.36
C PRO A 77 -3.66 -11.90 12.23
N ALA A 78 -3.64 -13.06 11.56
CA ALA A 78 -2.76 -13.33 10.42
C ALA A 78 -2.97 -12.35 9.26
N PHE A 79 -4.19 -11.83 9.08
CA PHE A 79 -4.55 -10.87 8.03
C PHE A 79 -3.64 -9.63 8.01
N PHE A 80 -3.16 -9.19 9.17
CA PHE A 80 -2.32 -8.00 9.29
C PHE A 80 -0.88 -8.22 8.87
N PHE A 81 -0.46 -9.48 8.70
CA PHE A 81 0.90 -9.85 8.27
C PHE A 81 0.95 -10.41 6.84
N GLU A 82 -0.20 -10.63 6.20
CA GLU A 82 -0.25 -11.06 4.80
C GLU A 82 0.49 -10.07 3.89
N GLY A 83 1.45 -10.57 3.10
CA GLY A 83 2.28 -9.75 2.22
C GLY A 83 3.30 -8.86 2.95
N ALA A 84 3.55 -9.10 4.25
CA ALA A 84 4.60 -8.39 4.97
C ALA A 84 5.98 -8.75 4.40
N PRO A 85 6.95 -7.82 4.38
CA PRO A 85 8.32 -8.14 3.99
C PRO A 85 8.84 -9.26 4.89
N SER A 86 9.12 -10.41 4.30
CA SER A 86 9.60 -11.60 5.00
C SER A 86 10.93 -11.32 5.69
N PHE A 87 11.12 -11.86 6.90
CA PHE A 87 12.41 -11.86 7.60
C PHE A 87 13.53 -12.52 6.79
N GLU A 88 13.18 -13.29 5.76
CA GLU A 88 14.10 -13.95 4.83
C GLU A 88 14.75 -13.00 3.80
N SER A 89 14.27 -11.75 3.70
CA SER A 89 14.91 -10.71 2.88
C SER A 89 15.99 -9.94 3.65
N ALA A 90 16.68 -10.61 4.58
CA ALA A 90 17.98 -10.15 5.06
C ALA A 90 19.03 -10.37 3.94
N PRO A 91 19.96 -9.44 3.71
CA PRO A 91 20.89 -9.49 2.58
C PRO A 91 21.91 -10.61 2.80
N GLY A 92 21.63 -11.81 2.26
CA GLY A 92 22.52 -12.96 2.43
C GLY A 92 22.22 -14.21 1.59
N GLY A 93 21.22 -14.20 0.72
CA GLY A 93 20.90 -15.33 -0.16
C GLY A 93 20.78 -14.89 -1.63
N ALA A 94 21.83 -15.12 -2.42
CA ALA A 94 21.77 -15.19 -3.88
C ALA A 94 20.73 -16.24 -4.31
N THR A 95 19.93 -16.18 -5.39
CA THR A 95 19.80 -15.40 -6.64
C THR A 95 18.48 -15.90 -7.31
N PRO A 96 17.98 -15.41 -8.47
CA PRO A 96 18.60 -14.49 -9.43
C PRO A 96 17.74 -13.28 -9.85
N ALA A 97 18.48 -12.32 -10.40
CA ALA A 97 18.04 -11.18 -11.18
C ALA A 97 16.79 -11.42 -12.05
N LEU A 98 15.76 -10.61 -11.82
CA LEU A 98 14.86 -10.13 -12.86
C LEU A 98 14.43 -8.69 -12.51
N GLY A 99 14.92 -7.73 -13.29
CA GLY A 99 14.31 -6.40 -13.45
C GLY A 99 14.23 -5.48 -12.23
N VAL A 100 15.27 -4.67 -12.03
CA VAL A 100 15.23 -3.46 -11.16
C VAL A 100 14.09 -2.47 -11.50
N ALA A 101 13.44 -2.62 -12.68
CA ALA A 101 12.25 -1.87 -13.07
C ALA A 101 10.94 -2.46 -12.52
N GLU A 102 10.83 -3.79 -12.34
CA GLU A 102 9.63 -4.41 -11.79
C GLU A 102 9.51 -4.22 -10.28
N GLU A 103 10.62 -4.20 -9.54
CA GLU A 103 10.63 -3.91 -8.10
C GLU A 103 10.14 -2.49 -7.79
N ALA A 104 10.55 -1.51 -8.59
CA ALA A 104 10.11 -0.12 -8.43
C ALA A 104 8.61 0.05 -8.75
N ASN A 105 8.14 -0.61 -9.82
CA ASN A 105 6.73 -0.54 -10.23
C ASN A 105 5.82 -1.30 -9.26
N SER A 106 6.26 -2.48 -8.78
CA SER A 106 5.58 -3.27 -7.75
C SER A 106 5.52 -2.51 -6.41
N SER A 107 6.62 -1.85 -6.03
CA SER A 107 6.68 -0.99 -4.85
C SER A 107 5.73 0.21 -4.96
N TYR A 108 5.68 0.88 -6.12
CA TYR A 108 4.76 2.00 -6.35
C TYR A 108 3.29 1.56 -6.31
N VAL A 109 2.95 0.44 -6.94
CA VAL A 109 1.59 -0.13 -6.90
C VAL A 109 1.21 -0.56 -5.47
N ALA A 110 2.12 -1.20 -4.74
CA ALA A 110 1.89 -1.59 -3.35
C ALA A 110 1.70 -0.36 -2.44
N ASP A 111 2.54 0.66 -2.58
CA ASP A 111 2.42 1.91 -1.83
C ASP A 111 1.12 2.64 -2.19
N PHE A 112 0.73 2.68 -3.46
CA PHE A 112 -0.54 3.27 -3.90
C PHE A 112 -1.76 2.54 -3.32
N LEU A 113 -1.80 1.20 -3.41
CA LEU A 113 -2.90 0.40 -2.86
C LEU A 113 -2.97 0.46 -1.32
N SER A 114 -1.87 0.85 -0.67
CA SER A 114 -1.82 1.10 0.77
C SER A 114 -2.46 2.45 1.19
N THR A 115 -2.67 3.36 0.23
CA THR A 115 -3.36 4.64 0.48
C THR A 115 -4.87 4.46 0.55
N ALA A 116 -5.58 5.37 1.24
CA ALA A 116 -7.04 5.30 1.30
C ALA A 116 -7.66 5.62 -0.06
N GLU A 117 -7.06 6.56 -0.77
CA GLU A 117 -7.44 7.01 -2.10
C GLU A 117 -7.27 5.87 -3.12
N GLY A 118 -6.12 5.19 -3.11
CA GLY A 118 -5.86 4.07 -4.02
C GLY A 118 -6.76 2.86 -3.77
N LEU A 119 -7.06 2.55 -2.50
CA LEU A 119 -8.01 1.50 -2.16
C LEU A 119 -9.44 1.86 -2.59
N HIS A 120 -9.90 3.08 -2.30
CA HIS A 120 -11.23 3.54 -2.71
C HIS A 120 -11.38 3.54 -4.23
N LEU A 121 -10.38 4.05 -4.95
CA LEU A 121 -10.36 4.04 -6.40
C LEU A 121 -10.43 2.62 -6.95
N ASN A 122 -9.61 1.70 -6.42
CA ASN A 122 -9.59 0.30 -6.84
C ASN A 122 -10.96 -0.37 -6.62
N MET A 123 -11.56 -0.18 -5.44
CA MET A 123 -12.87 -0.75 -5.11
C MET A 123 -13.99 -0.17 -5.97
N ALA A 124 -14.00 1.13 -6.23
CA ALA A 124 -14.97 1.78 -7.10
C ALA A 124 -14.82 1.30 -8.54
N PHE A 125 -13.58 1.24 -9.05
CA PHE A 125 -13.28 0.83 -10.41
C PHE A 125 -13.62 -0.65 -10.67
N ALA A 126 -13.36 -1.53 -9.70
CA ALA A 126 -13.68 -2.96 -9.79
C ALA A 126 -15.19 -3.23 -9.97
N ARG A 127 -16.07 -2.35 -9.46
CA ARG A 127 -17.54 -2.45 -9.61
C ARG A 127 -18.05 -2.02 -10.99
N ILE A 128 -17.21 -1.40 -11.81
CA ILE A 128 -17.58 -1.01 -13.18
C ILE A 128 -17.42 -2.23 -14.06
N HIS A 129 -18.49 -2.75 -14.65
CA HIS A 129 -18.43 -3.96 -15.47
C HIS A 129 -18.29 -3.65 -16.96
N ASP A 130 -18.72 -2.45 -17.39
CA ASP A 130 -18.62 -2.03 -18.78
C ASP A 130 -17.17 -1.68 -19.14
N PRO A 131 -16.53 -2.42 -20.07
CA PRO A 131 -15.16 -2.16 -20.49
C PRO A 131 -14.98 -0.79 -21.15
N LYS A 132 -16.01 -0.25 -21.82
CA LYS A 132 -15.96 1.09 -22.43
C LYS A 132 -15.90 2.18 -21.37
N VAL A 133 -16.62 2.00 -20.26
CA VAL A 133 -16.59 2.94 -19.13
C VAL A 133 -15.25 2.87 -18.41
N ARG A 134 -14.73 1.66 -18.17
CA ARG A 134 -13.37 1.48 -17.61
C ARG A 134 -12.32 2.22 -18.45
N LYS A 135 -12.35 2.04 -19.78
CA LYS A 135 -11.44 2.71 -20.69
C LYS A 135 -11.51 4.24 -20.56
N ARG A 136 -12.73 4.82 -20.60
CA ARG A 136 -12.92 6.27 -20.47
C ARG A 136 -12.38 6.85 -19.16
N ILE A 137 -12.48 6.10 -18.06
CA ILE A 137 -11.94 6.52 -16.75
C ILE A 137 -10.42 6.50 -16.76
N ILE A 138 -9.81 5.46 -17.34
CA ILE A 138 -8.35 5.40 -17.49
C ILE A 138 -7.87 6.54 -18.39
N ASP A 139 -8.52 6.75 -19.55
CA ASP A 139 -8.18 7.84 -20.46
C ASP A 139 -8.22 9.21 -19.76
N LEU A 140 -9.26 9.46 -18.94
CA LEU A 140 -9.37 10.68 -18.14
C LEU A 140 -8.21 10.83 -17.14
N ILE A 141 -7.88 9.76 -16.42
CA ILE A 141 -6.80 9.77 -15.42
C ILE A 141 -5.45 10.02 -16.11
N SER A 142 -5.19 9.41 -17.26
CA SER A 142 -3.97 9.61 -18.05
C SER A 142 -3.82 11.05 -18.53
N VAL A 143 -4.90 11.65 -19.05
CA VAL A 143 -4.89 13.07 -19.46
C VAL A 143 -4.60 13.99 -18.27
N LEU A 144 -5.22 13.72 -17.12
CA LEU A 144 -4.98 14.53 -15.91
C LEU A 144 -3.57 14.32 -15.32
N ALA A 145 -2.98 13.16 -15.53
CA ALA A 145 -1.62 12.84 -15.11
C ALA A 145 -0.53 13.45 -16.02
N GLY A 146 -0.91 13.97 -17.19
CA GLY A 146 0.03 14.47 -18.19
C GLY A 146 0.68 13.36 -19.03
N ASP A 147 0.13 12.15 -18.99
CA ASP A 147 0.58 11.02 -19.81
C ASP A 147 -0.16 11.06 -21.17
N ASP A 148 0.41 11.75 -22.15
CA ASP A 148 -0.09 11.77 -23.55
C ASP A 148 0.21 10.46 -24.31
N ALA A 149 0.71 9.40 -23.67
CA ALA A 149 1.44 8.31 -24.35
C ALA A 149 1.02 6.87 -23.97
N ILE A 150 -0.27 6.58 -23.77
CA ILE A 150 -0.77 5.19 -23.80
C ILE A 150 -1.76 5.01 -24.97
N SER A 151 -1.29 5.35 -26.16
CA SER A 151 -1.89 4.92 -27.41
C SER A 151 -0.80 4.36 -28.32
N GLU A 152 -0.24 3.21 -27.96
CA GLU A 152 0.25 2.21 -28.92
C GLU A 152 0.61 0.94 -28.15
N ALA A 153 -0.31 -0.02 -28.11
CA ALA A 153 0.10 -1.40 -27.92
C ALA A 153 0.75 -1.86 -29.23
N PRO A 154 1.91 -2.56 -29.21
CA PRO A 154 2.51 -3.09 -30.42
C PRO A 154 1.55 -4.12 -31.00
N HIS A 155 1.02 -3.81 -32.19
CA HIS A 155 0.26 -4.75 -32.99
C HIS A 155 1.18 -5.93 -33.31
N PRO A 156 0.79 -7.20 -33.06
CA PRO A 156 1.57 -8.33 -33.53
C PRO A 156 1.59 -8.29 -35.05
N ASP A 157 2.80 -8.05 -35.57
CA ASP A 157 3.17 -8.13 -36.97
C ASP A 157 2.51 -9.34 -37.63
N LYS A 158 1.51 -9.09 -38.48
CA LYS A 158 0.97 -10.13 -39.33
C LYS A 158 2.04 -10.41 -40.37
N GLY A 159 2.76 -11.51 -40.17
CA GLY A 159 3.71 -12.03 -41.13
C GLY A 159 3.13 -12.00 -42.54
N GLU A 160 3.69 -11.12 -43.37
CA GLU A 160 3.56 -11.19 -44.82
C GLU A 160 4.24 -12.48 -45.27
N VAL A 161 3.43 -13.52 -45.44
CA VAL A 161 3.81 -14.69 -46.22
C VAL A 161 3.64 -14.28 -47.68
N SER A 162 4.72 -13.78 -48.29
CA SER A 162 4.80 -13.65 -49.74
C SER A 162 4.80 -15.06 -50.35
N LEU A 163 3.61 -15.50 -50.77
CA LEU A 163 3.42 -16.56 -51.75
C LEU A 163 2.98 -15.88 -53.05
N GLU A 164 3.82 -15.95 -54.07
CA GLU A 164 3.49 -15.92 -55.50
C GLU A 164 4.82 -16.20 -56.23
N ASN A 165 5.08 -17.44 -56.64
CA ASN A 165 4.74 -18.05 -57.95
C ASN A 165 5.37 -17.32 -59.14
#